data_AF-A0A929NZM1-F1
#
_entry.id   AF-A0A929NZM1-F1
#
_cell.length_a   1.000
_cell.length_b   1.000
_cell.length_c   1.000
_cell.angle_alpha   90.00
_cell.angle_beta   90.00
_cell.angle_gamma   90.00
#
_symmetry.space_group_name_H-M   'P 1'
#
loop_
_entity.id
_entity.type
_entity.pdbx_description
1 polymer ?
#
loop_
_entity_poly.entity_id
_entity_poly.type
_entity_poly.pdbx_seq_one_letter_code
_entity_poly.pdbx_strand_id
1 'polypeptide(L)'
;MNLRPGHAEESVEVNLTPLIDVVFLLLIFFMVTTTFDRHAKLKVSLPEATAKATQNQSDPLVLSIDAKGNYFINDRQIINQQLETLKQAINKVVTQSHGDISEVALVLRADANTPHQSV
;
A
#
# COMPACT_ATOMS: atom_id res chain seq x y z
N MET A 1 -26.39 -79.82 32.77
CA MET A 1 -25.35 -78.85 33.18
C MET A 1 -25.72 -77.51 32.58
N ASN A 2 -25.88 -76.47 33.41
CA ASN A 2 -26.33 -75.15 32.98
C ASN A 2 -25.11 -74.23 32.84
N LEU A 3 -24.72 -73.89 31.62
CA LEU A 3 -23.58 -73.01 31.35
C LEU A 3 -24.11 -71.58 31.16
N ARG A 4 -23.85 -70.70 32.14
CA ARG A 4 -24.02 -69.25 31.96
C ARG A 4 -22.69 -68.72 31.38
N PRO A 5 -22.66 -68.17 30.16
CA PRO A 5 -21.50 -67.43 29.71
C PRO A 5 -21.51 -66.06 30.41
N GLY A 6 -20.45 -65.75 31.14
CA GLY A 6 -20.19 -64.40 31.60
C GLY A 6 -19.88 -63.53 30.40
N HIS A 7 -20.64 -62.46 30.21
CA HIS A 7 -20.21 -61.35 29.37
C HIS A 7 -18.96 -60.77 30.04
N ALA A 8 -17.80 -60.99 29.42
CA ALA A 8 -16.64 -60.17 29.69
C ALA A 8 -16.95 -58.79 29.13
N GLU A 9 -17.06 -57.79 30.00
CA GLU A 9 -17.08 -56.38 29.63
C GLU A 9 -15.75 -56.08 28.93
N GLU A 10 -15.74 -56.20 27.60
CA GLU A 10 -14.61 -55.85 26.76
C GLU A 10 -14.58 -54.32 26.69
N SER A 11 -13.85 -53.71 27.61
CA SER A 11 -13.63 -52.26 27.62
C SER A 11 -12.94 -51.87 26.31
N VAL A 12 -13.68 -51.22 25.42
CA VAL A 12 -13.14 -50.69 24.16
C VAL A 12 -12.14 -49.58 24.49
N GLU A 13 -10.85 -49.90 24.45
CA GLU A 13 -9.78 -48.93 24.61
C GLU A 13 -9.62 -48.15 23.29
N VAL A 14 -9.91 -46.85 23.33
CA VAL A 14 -9.76 -45.99 22.15
C VAL A 14 -8.28 -45.81 21.86
N ASN A 15 -7.83 -46.31 20.71
CA ASN A 15 -6.46 -46.09 20.23
C ASN A 15 -6.25 -44.58 19.97
N LEU A 16 -5.47 -43.93 20.84
CA LEU A 16 -5.20 -42.49 20.73
C LEU A 16 -4.19 -42.15 19.63
N THR A 17 -3.34 -43.10 19.22
CA THR A 17 -2.30 -42.92 18.20
C THR A 17 -2.81 -42.30 16.89
N PRO A 18 -3.86 -42.82 16.24
CA PRO A 18 -4.42 -42.19 15.03
C PRO A 18 -5.08 -40.84 15.31
N LEU A 19 -5.63 -40.62 16.50
CA LEU A 19 -6.25 -39.36 16.89
C LEU A 19 -5.21 -38.24 17.05
N ILE A 20 -4.07 -38.56 17.64
CA ILE A 20 -2.94 -37.66 17.80
C ILE A 20 -2.43 -37.23 16.42
N ASP A 21 -2.27 -38.15 15.48
CA ASP A 21 -1.80 -37.85 14.12
C ASP A 21 -2.72 -36.84 13.39
N VAL A 22 -4.04 -37.02 13.48
CA VAL A 22 -5.01 -36.07 12.91
C VAL A 22 -4.88 -34.68 13.54
N VAL A 23 -4.74 -34.60 14.87
CA VAL A 23 -4.59 -33.31 15.56
C VAL A 23 -3.27 -32.63 15.19
N PHE A 24 -2.16 -33.39 15.13
CA PHE A 24 -0.86 -32.87 14.73
C PHE A 24 -0.84 -32.37 13.28
N LEU A 25 -1.44 -33.13 12.36
CA LEU A 25 -1.57 -32.73 10.96
C LEU A 25 -2.38 -31.42 10.82
N LEU A 26 -3.45 -31.27 11.59
CA LEU A 26 -4.24 -30.04 11.63
C LEU A 26 -3.43 -28.85 12.16
N LEU A 27 -2.65 -29.04 13.22
CA LEU A 27 -1.79 -27.98 13.78
C LEU A 27 -0.72 -27.53 12.78
N ILE A 28 -0.06 -28.47 12.10
CA ILE A 28 0.94 -28.16 11.07
C ILE A 28 0.27 -27.44 9.90
N PHE A 29 -0.88 -27.94 9.43
CA PHE A 29 -1.65 -27.31 8.38
C PHE A 29 -2.00 -25.86 8.76
N PHE A 30 -2.52 -25.62 9.97
CA PHE A 30 -2.81 -24.27 10.45
C PHE A 30 -1.55 -23.40 10.51
N MET A 31 -0.44 -23.89 11.08
CA MET A 31 0.82 -23.13 11.19
C MET A 31 1.39 -22.76 9.82
N VAL A 32 1.30 -23.67 8.84
CA VAL A 32 1.82 -23.45 7.48
C VAL A 32 0.88 -22.57 6.65
N THR A 33 -0.43 -22.74 6.80
CA THR A 33 -1.44 -21.96 6.05
C THR A 33 -1.71 -20.59 6.64
N THR A 34 -1.28 -20.32 7.89
CA THR A 34 -1.14 -18.95 8.38
C THR A 34 -0.01 -18.24 7.65
N THR A 35 -0.30 -17.78 6.44
CA THR A 35 0.46 -16.73 5.77
C THR A 35 0.30 -15.46 6.61
N PHE A 36 1.42 -14.93 7.11
CA PHE A 36 1.46 -13.57 7.64
C PHE A 36 1.11 -12.65 6.48
N ASP A 37 -0.16 -12.25 6.43
CA ASP A 37 -0.63 -11.21 5.54
C ASP A 37 -0.04 -9.87 6.01
N ARG A 38 1.25 -9.70 5.70
CA ARG A 38 1.92 -8.43 5.62
C ARG A 38 1.65 -7.88 4.23
N HIS A 39 0.38 -7.73 3.85
CA HIS A 39 0.02 -6.56 3.06
C HIS A 39 0.72 -5.40 3.75
N ALA A 40 1.74 -4.87 3.08
CA ALA A 40 2.26 -3.57 3.39
C ALA A 40 1.03 -2.67 3.45
N LYS A 41 0.53 -2.44 4.67
CA LYS A 41 -0.34 -1.33 4.98
C LYS A 41 0.56 -0.15 4.71
N LEU A 42 0.67 0.22 3.43
CA LEU A 42 0.98 1.55 3.03
C LEU A 42 -0.03 2.35 3.85
N LYS A 43 0.47 2.94 4.93
CA LYS A 43 -0.31 3.69 5.87
C LYS A 43 -0.66 4.96 5.12
N VAL A 44 -1.61 4.85 4.20
CA VAL A 44 -2.23 5.98 3.55
C VAL A 44 -3.06 6.59 4.68
N SER A 45 -2.41 7.45 5.44
CA SER A 45 -3.10 8.42 6.26
C SER A 45 -3.85 9.27 5.25
N LEU A 46 -5.11 8.93 4.96
CA LEU A 46 -6.00 9.88 4.30
C LEU A 46 -6.11 11.05 5.30
N PRO A 47 -5.56 12.22 4.99
CA PRO A 47 -5.80 13.36 5.85
C PRO A 47 -7.30 13.63 5.80
N GLU A 48 -7.99 13.47 6.93
CA GLU A 48 -9.31 14.03 7.06
C GLU A 48 -9.17 15.53 6.88
N ALA A 49 -9.76 16.04 5.80
CA ALA A 49 -9.89 17.47 5.57
C ALA A 49 -10.82 18.04 6.64
N THR A 50 -10.29 18.24 7.85
CA THR A 50 -10.82 19.23 8.75
C THR A 50 -10.65 20.54 8.01
N ALA A 51 -11.75 21.07 7.52
CA ALA A 51 -11.89 22.44 7.02
C ALA A 51 -11.62 23.43 8.16
N LYS A 52 -10.41 23.41 8.71
CA LYS A 52 -9.83 24.58 9.35
C LYS A 52 -9.30 25.39 8.20
N ALA A 53 -9.96 26.51 7.97
CA ALA A 53 -9.45 27.61 7.17
C ALA A 53 -8.11 28.06 7.76
N THR A 54 -7.05 27.33 7.44
CA THR A 54 -5.69 27.82 7.60
C THR A 54 -5.44 28.61 6.32
N GLN A 55 -5.53 29.92 6.42
CA GLN A 55 -5.19 30.89 5.36
C GLN A 55 -3.68 30.88 5.01
N ASN A 56 -3.06 29.70 4.98
CA ASN A 56 -1.69 29.45 4.52
C ASN A 56 -1.65 28.12 3.77
N GLN A 57 -2.63 27.89 2.89
CA GLN A 57 -2.53 26.83 1.91
C GLN A 57 -1.62 27.36 0.81
N SER A 58 -0.32 27.13 0.94
CA SER A 58 0.61 27.30 -0.18
C SER A 58 0.04 26.51 -1.34
N ASP A 59 -0.32 27.20 -2.43
CA ASP A 59 -0.90 26.55 -3.60
C ASP A 59 0.01 25.39 -4.01
N PRO A 60 -0.54 24.17 -4.18
CA PRO A 60 0.27 23.02 -4.53
C PRO A 60 0.97 23.30 -5.86
N LEU A 61 2.23 22.91 -5.96
CA LEU A 61 2.98 23.01 -7.20
C LEU A 61 2.43 21.95 -8.17
N VAL A 62 1.77 22.38 -9.24
CA VAL A 62 1.20 21.45 -10.22
C VAL A 62 2.17 21.28 -11.38
N LEU A 63 2.80 20.11 -11.50
CA LEU A 63 3.56 19.70 -12.66
C LEU A 63 2.64 18.91 -13.59
N SER A 64 2.34 19.46 -14.77
CA SER A 64 1.55 18.78 -15.80
C SER A 64 2.41 18.36 -16.99
N ILE A 65 2.13 17.19 -17.56
CA ILE A 65 2.77 16.67 -18.76
C ILE A 65 1.70 16.46 -19.82
N ASP A 66 1.86 17.07 -21.00
CA ASP A 66 0.96 16.87 -22.13
C ASP A 66 1.30 15.60 -22.93
N ALA A 67 0.42 15.22 -23.85
CA ALA A 67 0.63 14.08 -24.75
C ALA A 67 1.86 14.22 -25.68
N LYS A 68 2.45 15.42 -25.79
CA LYS A 68 3.66 15.71 -26.56
C LYS A 68 4.93 15.70 -25.69
N GLY A 69 4.81 15.41 -24.39
CA GLY A 69 5.90 15.38 -23.42
C GLY A 69 6.35 16.77 -22.93
N ASN A 70 5.57 17.82 -23.20
CA ASN A 70 5.88 19.17 -22.71
C ASN A 70 5.51 19.29 -21.23
N TYR A 71 6.42 19.90 -20.47
CA TYR A 71 6.23 20.17 -19.05
C TYR A 71 5.57 21.53 -18.83
N PHE A 72 4.62 21.57 -17.90
CA PHE A 72 3.95 22.77 -17.43
C PHE A 72 4.03 22.84 -15.91
N ILE A 73 4.35 24.01 -15.37
CA ILE A 73 4.31 24.28 -13.93
C ILE A 73 3.30 25.38 -13.67
N ASN A 74 2.22 25.08 -12.92
CA ASN A 74 1.11 26.02 -12.66
C ASN A 74 0.64 26.69 -13.96
N ASP A 75 0.35 25.86 -14.98
CA ASP A 75 -0.09 26.27 -16.32
C ASP A 75 0.92 27.09 -17.15
N ARG A 76 2.16 27.24 -16.67
CA ARG A 76 3.26 27.87 -17.42
C ARG A 76 4.13 26.82 -18.07
N GLN A 77 4.19 26.85 -19.40
CA GLN A 77 5.04 25.95 -20.17
C GLN A 77 6.53 26.21 -19.90
N ILE A 78 7.29 25.14 -19.70
CA ILE A 78 8.74 25.21 -19.58
C ILE A 78 9.36 25.28 -20.98
N ILE A 79 10.44 26.06 -21.10
CA ILE A 79 11.09 26.42 -22.38
C ILE A 79 11.59 25.17 -23.14
N ASN A 80 11.96 24.11 -22.42
CA ASN A 80 12.44 22.87 -23.00
C ASN A 80 12.03 21.67 -22.11
N GLN A 81 12.28 20.47 -22.61
CA GLN A 81 12.03 19.22 -21.90
C GLN A 81 13.27 18.73 -21.12
N GLN A 82 14.21 19.62 -20.80
CA GLN A 82 15.44 19.25 -20.10
C GLN A 82 15.22 19.22 -18.59
N LEU A 83 15.71 18.16 -17.95
CA LEU A 83 15.61 17.96 -16.50
C LEU A 83 16.23 19.13 -15.70
N GLU A 84 17.34 19.69 -16.20
CA GLU A 84 18.00 20.83 -15.57
C GLU A 84 17.11 22.07 -15.53
N THR A 85 16.44 22.37 -16.64
CA THR A 85 15.52 23.50 -16.75
C THR A 85 14.27 23.28 -15.90
N LEU A 86 13.77 22.04 -15.80
CA LEU A 86 12.68 21.68 -14.91
C LEU A 86 13.05 21.90 -13.43
N LYS A 87 14.23 21.41 -13.00
CA LYS A 87 14.74 21.61 -11.63
C LYS A 87 14.88 23.10 -11.29
N GLN A 88 15.42 23.89 -12.22
CA GLN A 88 15.54 25.34 -12.05
C GLN A 88 14.18 26.02 -11.94
N ALA A 89 13.21 25.61 -12.76
CA ALA A 89 11.86 26.16 -12.73
C ALA A 89 11.14 25.82 -11.41
N ILE A 90 11.25 24.58 -10.93
CA ILE A 90 10.72 24.15 -9.63
C ILE A 90 11.36 24.97 -8.50
N ASN A 91 12.70 25.05 -8.46
CA ASN A 91 13.41 25.82 -7.43
C ASN A 91 13.02 27.31 -7.44
N LYS A 92 12.81 27.89 -8.62
CA LYS A 92 12.36 29.28 -8.75
C LYS A 92 10.96 29.47 -8.16
N VAL A 93 10.03 28.57 -8.45
CA VAL A 93 8.66 28.66 -7.92
C VAL A 93 8.63 28.42 -6.41
N VAL A 94 9.41 27.45 -5.90
CA VAL A 94 9.48 27.17 -4.46
C VAL A 94 10.12 28.33 -3.68
N THR A 95 11.21 28.91 -4.20
CA THR A 95 11.88 30.06 -3.57
C THR A 95 10.99 31.30 -3.55
N GLN A 96 10.14 31.49 -4.57
CA GLN A 96 9.17 32.59 -4.64
C GLN A 96 8.03 32.42 -3.60
N SER A 97 7.65 31.18 -3.32
CA SER A 97 6.52 30.85 -2.44
C SER A 97 6.85 30.77 -0.94
N HIS A 98 8.03 31.24 -0.49
CA HIS A 98 8.40 31.33 0.94
C HIS A 98 8.11 30.04 1.75
N GLY A 99 8.40 28.88 1.18
CA GLY A 99 8.23 27.60 1.84
C GLY A 99 9.46 26.75 1.59
N ASP A 100 9.96 26.11 2.65
CA ASP A 100 10.94 25.05 2.54
C ASP A 100 10.44 24.01 1.51
N ILE A 101 11.34 23.47 0.68
CA ILE A 101 11.02 22.43 -0.33
C ILE A 101 10.29 21.23 0.28
N SER A 102 10.41 21.05 1.59
CA SER A 102 9.80 20.01 2.41
C SER A 102 8.29 20.19 2.65
N GLU A 103 7.74 21.40 2.50
CA GLU A 103 6.32 21.71 2.78
C GLU A 103 5.46 21.94 1.53
N VAL A 104 6.07 21.99 0.34
CA VAL A 104 5.33 22.19 -0.90
C VAL A 104 4.77 20.86 -1.40
N ALA A 105 3.45 20.71 -1.36
CA ALA A 105 2.77 19.59 -2.00
C ALA A 105 2.96 19.64 -3.52
N LEU A 106 3.73 18.71 -4.08
CA LEU A 106 3.89 18.53 -5.53
C LEU A 106 2.78 17.62 -6.06
N VAL A 107 1.98 18.13 -6.98
CA VAL A 107 0.94 17.37 -7.69
C VAL A 107 1.40 17.11 -9.12
N LEU A 108 1.61 15.83 -9.44
CA LEU A 108 1.93 15.40 -10.81
C LEU A 108 0.64 15.05 -11.56
N ARG A 109 0.40 15.72 -12.69
CA ARG A 109 -0.69 15.43 -13.61
C ARG A 109 -0.08 14.99 -14.94
N ALA A 110 -0.50 13.86 -15.47
CA ALA A 110 -0.11 13.40 -16.80
C ALA A 110 -1.39 13.19 -17.61
N ASP A 111 -1.37 13.63 -18.87
CA ASP A 111 -2.43 13.31 -19.82
C ASP A 111 -2.52 11.79 -20.03
N ALA A 112 -3.71 11.27 -20.33
CA ALA A 112 -3.93 9.83 -20.54
C ALA A 112 -3.10 9.25 -21.70
N ASN A 113 -2.68 10.09 -22.66
CA ASN A 113 -1.83 9.69 -23.78
C ASN A 113 -0.34 10.06 -23.59
N THR A 114 0.08 10.40 -22.37
CA THR A 114 1.49 10.71 -22.10
C THR A 114 2.35 9.47 -22.30
N PRO A 115 3.44 9.52 -23.10
CA PRO A 115 4.36 8.40 -23.24
C PRO A 115 4.92 7.99 -21.87
N HIS A 116 4.98 6.68 -21.59
CA HIS A 116 5.55 6.16 -20.33
C HIS A 116 7.00 6.61 -20.06
N GLN A 117 7.72 7.11 -21.06
CA GLN A 117 9.08 7.64 -20.95
C GLN A 117 9.14 9.08 -20.41
N SER A 118 8.00 9.76 -20.29
CA SER A 118 7.90 11.15 -19.84
C SER A 118 7.42 11.29 -18.39
N VAL A 119 7.06 10.18 -17.72
CA VAL A 119 6.63 10.11 -16.33
C VAL A 119 7.78 9.66 -15.44
#